data_AF-A0A2D4JKV6-F1
#
_entry.id   AF-A0A2D4JKV6-F1
#
_cell.length_a   1.000
_cell.length_b   1.000
_cell.length_c   1.000
_cell.angle_alpha   90.00
_cell.angle_beta   90.00
_cell.angle_gamma   90.00
#
_symmetry.space_group_name_H-M   'P 1'
#
loop_
_entity.id
_entity.type
_entity.pdbx_description
1 polymer ?
#
loop_
_entity_poly.entity_id
_entity_poly.type
_entity_poly.pdbx_seq_one_letter_code
_entity_poly.pdbx_strand_id
1 'polypeptide(L)'
;KELERREEEANVVLTGTVEEIFNVDPVHQTYSCKVRVWRYLKGKEVVTHEILLDGGNKVMIGGFGDPLICDNQVSTGDTRIFFVNPAPHYMWPAHKNELMLNSSLMRITLRNLEEVEHCVEDKPVNYFPQAVPQDVCRGMLCG
;
A
#
# COMPACT_ATOMS: atom_id res chain seq x y z
N LYS A 1 -8.55 -14.57 5.75
CA LYS A 1 -9.42 -13.66 4.97
C LYS A 1 -9.29 -14.03 3.50
N GLU A 2 -10.37 -13.97 2.74
CA GLU A 2 -10.34 -14.15 1.27
C GLU A 2 -9.55 -13.02 0.60
N LEU A 3 -9.05 -13.27 -0.60
CA LEU A 3 -8.18 -12.32 -1.31
C LEU A 3 -8.90 -11.00 -1.62
N GLU A 4 -10.13 -11.08 -2.11
CA GLU A 4 -10.96 -9.93 -2.46
C GLU A 4 -11.14 -8.96 -1.29
N ARG A 5 -11.41 -9.51 -0.10
CA ARG A 5 -11.55 -8.72 1.12
C ARG A 5 -10.23 -8.10 1.59
N ARG A 6 -9.11 -8.83 1.44
CA ARG A 6 -7.77 -8.31 1.78
C ARG A 6 -7.35 -7.17 0.85
N GLU A 7 -7.68 -7.29 -0.43
CA GLU A 7 -7.48 -6.25 -1.42
C GLU A 7 -8.37 -5.03 -1.11
N GLU A 8 -9.64 -5.24 -0.74
CA GLU A 8 -10.57 -4.16 -0.42
C GLU A 8 -10.14 -3.35 0.81
N GLU A 9 -9.71 -4.03 1.88
CA GLU A 9 -9.26 -3.41 3.13
C GLU A 9 -7.88 -2.74 3.03
N ALA A 10 -7.12 -3.01 1.95
CA ALA A 10 -5.80 -2.43 1.71
C ALA A 10 -5.87 -1.34 0.63
N ASN A 11 -5.53 -0.11 1.01
CA ASN A 11 -5.45 1.04 0.10
C ASN A 11 -4.24 0.93 -0.82
N VAL A 12 -3.17 0.25 -0.39
CA VAL A 12 -1.94 0.08 -1.17
C VAL A 12 -1.56 -1.39 -1.24
N VAL A 13 -1.27 -1.85 -2.44
CA VAL A 13 -0.72 -3.19 -2.69
C VAL A 13 0.53 -3.06 -3.54
N LEU A 14 1.64 -3.60 -3.07
CA LEU A 14 2.93 -3.48 -3.74
C LEU A 14 3.75 -4.76 -3.63
N THR A 15 4.68 -4.92 -4.57
CA THR A 15 5.72 -5.96 -4.52
C THR A 15 7.05 -5.33 -4.15
N GLY A 16 7.84 -6.03 -3.34
CA GLY A 16 9.12 -5.50 -2.91
C GLY A 16 10.00 -6.53 -2.23
N THR A 17 11.25 -6.14 -2.01
CA THR A 17 12.25 -6.92 -1.29
C THR A 17 12.64 -6.20 -0.01
N VAL A 18 12.66 -6.93 1.11
CA VAL A 18 13.13 -6.42 2.40
C VAL A 18 14.63 -6.18 2.33
N GLU A 19 15.06 -4.93 2.53
CA GLU A 19 16.48 -4.55 2.55
C GLU A 19 17.05 -4.55 3.97
N GLU A 20 16.27 -4.09 4.94
CA GLU A 20 16.73 -3.89 6.32
C GLU A 20 15.57 -4.04 7.30
N ILE A 21 15.83 -4.66 8.45
CA ILE A 21 14.87 -4.83 9.55
C ILE A 21 15.22 -3.83 10.65
N PHE A 22 14.23 -3.05 11.08
CA PHE A 22 14.36 -2.04 12.13
C PHE A 22 13.84 -2.56 13.47
N ASN A 23 14.11 -1.80 14.53
CA ASN A 23 13.77 -2.17 15.89
C ASN A 23 12.26 -2.33 16.11
N VAL A 24 11.94 -3.13 17.12
CA VAL A 24 10.59 -3.44 17.59
C VAL A 24 9.95 -2.19 18.21
N ASP A 25 8.72 -1.89 17.83
CA ASP A 25 7.83 -1.01 18.57
C ASP A 25 7.41 -1.69 19.89
N PRO A 26 7.83 -1.18 21.06
CA PRO A 26 7.56 -1.81 22.34
C PRO A 26 6.07 -1.77 22.74
N VAL A 27 5.26 -0.89 22.15
CA VAL A 27 3.83 -0.75 22.48
C VAL A 27 3.02 -1.86 21.81
N HIS A 28 3.20 -2.04 20.51
CA HIS A 28 2.43 -3.02 19.74
C HIS A 28 3.16 -4.36 19.57
N GLN A 29 4.42 -4.47 20.04
CA GLN A 29 5.28 -5.64 19.88
C GLN A 29 5.44 -6.07 18.41
N THR A 30 5.39 -5.09 17.50
CA THR A 30 5.63 -5.27 16.06
C THR A 30 6.97 -4.67 15.66
N TYR A 31 7.47 -4.97 14.47
CA TYR A 31 8.68 -4.33 13.95
C TYR A 31 8.43 -3.73 12.56
N SER A 32 9.32 -2.82 12.16
CA SER A 32 9.29 -2.18 10.85
C SER A 32 10.46 -2.64 9.99
N CYS A 33 10.30 -2.58 8.67
CA CYS A 33 11.33 -2.94 7.69
C CYS A 33 11.42 -1.88 6.60
N LYS A 34 12.63 -1.64 6.09
CA LYS A 34 12.83 -0.91 4.84
C LYS A 34 12.68 -1.87 3.67
N VAL A 35 11.78 -1.53 2.75
CA VAL A 35 11.45 -2.37 1.60
C VAL A 35 11.73 -1.60 0.32
N ARG A 36 12.52 -2.20 -0.56
CA ARG A 36 12.71 -1.69 -1.93
C ARG A 36 11.57 -2.17 -2.81
N VAL A 37 10.78 -1.22 -3.29
CA VAL A 37 9.60 -1.46 -4.11
C VAL A 37 10.02 -1.83 -5.54
N TRP A 38 9.35 -2.83 -6.09
CA TRP A 38 9.52 -3.24 -7.49
C TRP A 38 8.37 -2.69 -8.34
N ARG A 39 7.13 -2.98 -7.94
CA ARG A 39 5.93 -2.52 -8.64
C ARG A 39 4.79 -2.28 -7.65
N TYR A 40 3.99 -1.25 -7.91
CA TYR A 40 2.70 -1.06 -7.25
C TYR A 40 1.62 -1.78 -8.06
N LEU A 41 0.83 -2.60 -7.38
CA LEU A 41 -0.36 -3.25 -7.95
C LEU A 41 -1.60 -2.39 -7.69
N LYS A 42 -1.61 -1.61 -6.59
CA LYS A 42 -2.69 -0.69 -6.20
C LYS A 42 -2.13 0.48 -5.38
N GLY A 43 -2.74 1.67 -5.50
CA GLY A 43 -2.53 2.77 -4.56
C GLY A 43 -1.19 3.51 -4.69
N LYS A 44 -0.59 3.55 -5.88
CA LYS A 44 0.71 4.23 -6.10
C LYS A 44 0.62 5.73 -5.78
N GLU A 45 -0.50 6.34 -6.15
CA GLU A 45 -0.83 7.73 -5.91
C GLU A 45 -0.90 8.05 -4.41
N VAL A 46 -1.46 7.17 -3.58
CA VAL A 46 -1.51 7.35 -2.12
C VAL A 46 -0.10 7.49 -1.55
N VAL A 47 0.81 6.60 -1.97
CA VAL A 47 2.20 6.63 -1.52
C VAL A 47 2.92 7.90 -1.97
N THR A 48 2.66 8.37 -3.19
CA THR A 48 3.34 9.55 -3.74
C THR A 48 2.95 10.85 -3.01
N HIS A 49 1.74 10.94 -2.46
CA HIS A 49 1.27 12.14 -1.75
C HIS A 49 1.59 12.14 -0.26
N GLU A 50 1.58 10.96 0.38
CA GLU A 50 1.61 10.88 1.85
C GLU A 50 2.95 10.37 2.40
N ILE A 51 3.82 9.78 1.56
CA ILE A 51 5.02 9.06 2.03
C ILE A 51 6.27 9.60 1.35
N LEU A 52 7.27 9.94 2.17
CA LEU A 52 8.60 10.30 1.71
C LEU A 52 9.35 9.05 1.26
N LEU A 53 9.65 8.95 -0.04
CA LEU A 53 10.41 7.85 -0.61
C LEU A 53 11.91 8.05 -0.39
N ASP A 54 12.55 7.13 0.32
CA ASP A 54 14.02 7.10 0.44
C ASP A 54 14.63 6.59 -0.87
N GLY A 55 15.49 7.39 -1.51
CA GLY A 55 16.09 7.05 -2.81
C GLY A 55 15.11 6.86 -3.97
N GLY A 56 13.84 7.28 -3.82
CA GLY A 56 12.82 7.27 -4.87
C GLY A 56 12.05 5.96 -5.07
N ASN A 57 12.45 4.85 -4.44
CA ASN A 57 11.73 3.57 -4.54
C ASN A 57 11.77 2.72 -3.26
N LYS A 58 12.14 3.30 -2.11
CA LYS A 58 12.13 2.60 -0.83
C LYS A 58 11.08 3.18 0.10
N VAL A 59 10.39 2.29 0.81
CA VAL A 59 9.35 2.62 1.79
C VAL A 59 9.63 1.92 3.11
N MET A 60 9.17 2.52 4.20
CA MET A 60 9.12 1.88 5.50
C MET A 60 7.78 1.16 5.64
N ILE A 61 7.81 -0.12 5.98
CA ILE A 61 6.63 -0.93 6.27
C ILE A 61 6.69 -1.37 7.73
N GLY A 62 5.65 -1.06 8.51
CA GLY A 62 5.48 -1.47 9.90
C GLY A 62 4.42 -2.55 10.10
N GLY A 63 4.28 -3.04 11.33
CA GLY A 63 3.26 -4.03 11.69
C GLY A 63 3.67 -5.49 11.48
N PHE A 64 4.94 -5.77 11.18
CA PHE A 64 5.42 -7.15 11.13
C PHE A 64 5.42 -7.77 12.53
N GLY A 65 5.06 -9.06 12.61
CA GLY A 65 4.88 -9.76 13.89
C GLY A 65 3.51 -9.56 14.56
N ASP A 66 2.58 -8.80 13.97
CA ASP A 66 1.22 -8.62 14.51
C ASP A 66 0.49 -9.97 14.66
N PRO A 67 0.11 -10.40 15.89
CA PRO A 67 -0.52 -11.70 16.13
C PRO A 67 -1.88 -11.89 15.45
N LEU A 68 -2.52 -10.82 14.97
CA LEU A 68 -3.77 -10.87 14.22
C LEU A 68 -3.57 -11.26 12.75
N ILE A 69 -2.32 -11.27 12.27
CA ILE A 69 -1.95 -11.60 10.89
C ILE A 69 -1.23 -12.96 10.87
N CYS A 70 -1.71 -13.90 10.04
CA CYS A 70 -1.18 -15.28 10.02
C CYS A 70 0.27 -15.37 9.49
N ASP A 71 0.53 -14.81 8.32
CA ASP A 71 1.87 -14.76 7.73
C ASP A 71 2.37 -13.31 7.82
N ASN A 72 3.17 -13.04 8.86
CA ASN A 72 3.53 -11.69 9.29
C ASN A 72 5.04 -11.50 9.53
N GLN A 73 5.85 -12.51 9.20
CA GLN A 73 7.29 -12.50 9.45
C GLN A 73 8.07 -12.37 8.14
N VAL A 74 9.18 -11.65 8.20
CA VAL A 74 10.12 -11.52 7.08
C VAL A 74 11.56 -11.56 7.56
N SER A 75 12.45 -11.95 6.65
CA SER A 75 13.90 -11.83 6.80
C SER A 75 14.46 -10.87 5.74
N THR A 76 15.67 -10.36 5.98
CA THR A 76 16.38 -9.57 4.95
C THR A 76 16.54 -10.39 3.67
N GLY A 77 16.22 -9.80 2.53
CA GLY A 77 16.22 -10.46 1.22
C GLY A 77 14.89 -11.11 0.84
N ASP A 78 13.92 -11.22 1.76
CA ASP A 78 12.60 -11.74 1.41
C ASP A 78 11.90 -10.84 0.40
N THR A 79 11.31 -11.46 -0.62
CA THR A 79 10.46 -10.77 -1.59
C THR A 79 9.02 -11.25 -1.43
N ARG A 80 8.08 -10.31 -1.30
CA ARG A 80 6.66 -10.57 -1.02
C ARG A 80 5.76 -9.57 -1.74
N ILE A 81 4.48 -9.90 -1.82
CA ILE A 81 3.38 -8.96 -2.08
C ILE A 81 2.87 -8.49 -0.71
N PHE A 82 2.81 -7.17 -0.54
CA PHE A 82 2.43 -6.51 0.70
C PHE A 82 1.07 -5.84 0.54
N PHE A 83 0.16 -6.09 1.48
CA PHE A 83 -1.14 -5.44 1.60
C PHE A 83 -1.07 -4.47 2.78
N VAL A 84 -1.08 -3.17 2.49
CA VAL A 84 -0.70 -2.15 3.47
C VAL A 84 -1.57 -0.90 3.38
N ASN A 85 -1.57 -0.11 4.45
CA ASN A 85 -2.23 1.19 4.55
C ASN A 85 -1.27 2.24 5.11
N PRO A 86 -1.39 3.53 4.75
CA PRO A 86 -0.69 4.59 5.46
C PRO A 86 -0.96 4.54 6.95
N ALA A 87 0.07 4.72 7.77
CA ALA A 87 -0.07 4.71 9.22
C ALA A 87 -1.03 5.81 9.68
N PRO A 88 -2.10 5.47 10.42
CA PRO A 88 -3.10 6.43 10.86
C PRO A 88 -2.51 7.41 11.88
N HIS A 89 -3.08 8.62 11.97
CA HIS A 89 -2.56 9.71 12.79
C HIS A 89 -2.38 9.37 14.28
N TYR A 90 -3.15 8.44 14.84
CA TYR A 90 -3.02 8.05 16.24
C TYR A 90 -1.75 7.22 16.53
N MET A 91 -1.10 6.66 15.50
CA MET A 91 0.18 5.94 15.63
C MET A 91 1.39 6.88 15.50
N TRP A 92 1.15 8.18 15.29
CA TRP A 92 2.22 9.17 15.18
C TRP A 92 2.67 9.61 16.58
N PRO A 93 3.98 9.91 16.77
CA PRO A 93 5.00 10.06 15.73
C PRO A 93 5.72 8.75 15.33
N ALA A 94 5.51 7.66 16.07
CA ALA A 94 6.31 6.43 15.93
C ALA A 94 6.30 5.86 14.51
N HIS A 95 5.12 5.79 13.89
CA HIS A 95 4.94 5.23 12.54
C HIS A 95 4.66 6.31 11.48
N LYS A 96 5.06 7.56 11.73
CA LYS A 96 4.84 8.64 10.74
C LYS A 96 5.59 8.32 9.45
N ASN A 97 4.90 8.45 8.32
CA ASN A 97 5.41 8.10 6.97
C ASN A 97 5.70 6.60 6.77
N GLU A 98 5.10 5.71 7.57
CA GLU A 98 5.17 4.26 7.36
C GLU A 98 3.89 3.72 6.73
N LEU A 99 4.03 2.60 6.03
CA LEU A 99 2.91 1.76 5.58
C LEU A 99 2.73 0.62 6.58
N MET A 100 1.54 0.48 7.17
CA MET A 100 1.24 -0.58 8.13
C MET A 100 0.66 -1.81 7.43
N LEU A 101 1.16 -2.99 7.80
CA LEU A 101 0.65 -4.26 7.32
C LEU A 101 -0.83 -4.43 7.70
N ASN A 102 -1.66 -4.71 6.70
CA ASN A 102 -3.11 -4.89 6.88
C ASN A 102 -3.52 -6.37 6.91
N SER A 103 -2.82 -7.22 6.14
CA SER A 103 -3.12 -8.65 6.06
C SER A 103 -1.88 -9.48 5.76
N SER A 104 -2.04 -10.82 5.74
CA SER A 104 -0.94 -11.76 5.55
C SER A 104 -0.10 -11.43 4.32
N LEU A 105 1.19 -11.67 4.44
CA LEU A 105 2.12 -11.60 3.32
C LEU A 105 1.76 -12.66 2.27
N MET A 106 2.06 -12.37 1.01
CA MET A 106 1.83 -13.31 -0.07
C MET A 106 3.12 -13.51 -0.86
N ARG A 107 3.39 -14.76 -1.24
CA ARG A 107 4.59 -15.09 -2.01
C ARG A 107 4.50 -14.54 -3.42
N ILE A 108 5.65 -14.20 -3.99
CA ILE A 108 5.75 -13.86 -5.41
C ILE A 108 5.71 -15.14 -6.24
N THR A 109 4.59 -15.35 -6.93
CA THR A 109 4.41 -16.37 -7.98
C THR A 109 3.56 -15.75 -9.09
N LEU A 110 3.64 -16.27 -10.32
CA LEU A 110 2.82 -15.75 -11.43
C LEU A 110 1.33 -15.81 -11.09
N ARG A 111 0.87 -16.97 -10.60
CA ARG A 111 -0.50 -17.17 -10.16
C ARG A 111 -0.96 -16.13 -9.13
N ASN A 112 -0.13 -15.87 -8.10
CA ASN A 112 -0.50 -14.92 -7.06
C ASN A 112 -0.57 -13.48 -7.59
N LEU A 113 0.32 -13.12 -8.53
CA LEU A 113 0.30 -11.79 -9.15
C LEU A 113 -0.95 -11.62 -10.02
N GLU A 114 -1.27 -12.61 -10.86
CA GLU A 114 -2.46 -12.62 -11.70
C GLU A 114 -3.75 -12.53 -10.88
N GLU A 115 -3.87 -13.34 -9.81
CA GLU A 115 -5.02 -13.30 -8.90
C GLU A 115 -5.20 -11.93 -8.23
N VAL A 116 -4.09 -11.31 -7.79
CA VAL A 116 -4.14 -9.97 -7.16
C VAL A 116 -4.47 -8.88 -8.17
N GLU A 117 -3.85 -8.88 -9.34
CA GLU A 117 -4.13 -7.92 -10.41
C GLU A 117 -5.59 -7.99 -10.85
N HIS A 118 -6.13 -9.20 -11.03
CA HIS A 118 -7.54 -9.41 -11.37
C HIS A 118 -8.49 -8.86 -10.30
N CYS A 119 -8.21 -9.11 -9.01
CA CYS A 119 -9.02 -8.54 -7.92
C CYS A 119 -8.99 -7.01 -7.87
N VAL A 120 -7.90 -6.38 -8.31
CA VAL A 120 -7.76 -4.92 -8.38
C VAL A 120 -8.48 -4.35 -9.60
N GLU A 121 -8.36 -5.01 -10.76
CA GLU A 121 -8.93 -4.56 -12.05
C GLU A 121 -10.45 -4.74 -12.15
N ASP A 122 -11.00 -5.79 -11.55
CA ASP A 122 -12.45 -6.08 -11.56
C ASP A 122 -13.31 -5.04 -10.81
N LYS A 123 -12.67 -4.12 -10.11
CA LYS A 123 -13.37 -3.05 -9.40
C LYS A 123 -13.50 -1.86 -10.35
N PRO A 124 -14.73 -1.38 -10.62
CA PRO A 124 -14.88 -0.15 -11.39
C PRO A 124 -14.06 0.92 -10.68
N VAL A 125 -13.11 1.51 -11.40
CA VAL A 125 -12.29 2.61 -10.90
C VAL A 125 -13.29 3.69 -10.46
N ASN A 126 -13.59 3.75 -9.17
CA ASN A 126 -14.31 4.86 -8.58
C ASN A 126 -13.34 6.04 -8.62
N TYR A 127 -13.18 6.61 -9.82
CA TYR A 127 -12.93 8.04 -9.95
C TYR A 127 -14.01 8.68 -9.11
N PHE A 128 -13.65 9.11 -7.90
CA PHE A 128 -14.39 10.16 -7.22
C PHE A 128 -14.71 11.20 -8.30
N PRO A 129 -15.99 11.52 -8.57
CA PRO A 129 -16.27 12.57 -9.52
C PRO A 129 -15.73 13.84 -8.88
N GLN A 130 -14.55 14.28 -9.34
CA GLN A 130 -14.15 15.65 -9.19
C GLN A 130 -15.32 16.46 -9.75
N ALA A 131 -15.98 17.21 -8.88
CA ALA A 131 -17.02 18.13 -9.28
C ALA A 131 -16.37 19.13 -10.24
N VAL A 132 -16.49 18.87 -11.54
CA VAL A 132 -16.14 19.83 -12.57
C VAL A 132 -17.09 21.02 -12.41
N PRO A 133 -16.58 22.25 -12.21
CA PRO A 133 -17.44 23.43 -12.25
C PRO A 133 -18.02 23.53 -13.66
N GLN A 134 -19.35 23.48 -13.75
CA GLN A 134 -20.05 23.69 -15.02
C GLN A 134 -19.86 25.12 -15.51
N ASP A 135 -19.54 25.20 -16.80
CA ASP A 135 -19.82 26.27 -17.75
C ASP A 135 -19.07 27.60 -17.61
N VAL A 136 -17.95 27.68 -18.32
CA VAL A 136 -17.55 28.94 -18.99
C VAL A 136 -17.19 28.61 -20.43
N CYS A 137 -17.75 29.41 -21.35
CA CYS A 137 -17.48 29.50 -22.79
C CYS A 137 -18.32 28.64 -23.74
N ARG A 138 -19.49 29.18 -24.12
CA ARG A 138 -19.89 29.17 -25.54
C ARG A 138 -20.35 30.57 -25.96
N GLY A 139 -19.40 31.33 -26.50
CA GLY A 139 -19.69 32.55 -27.25
C GLY A 139 -20.41 32.20 -28.54
N MET A 140 -21.63 32.72 -28.70
CA MET A 140 -22.32 32.77 -29.99
C MET A 140 -21.73 33.92 -30.81
N LEU A 141 -21.16 33.59 -31.98
CA LEU A 141 -21.02 34.54 -33.07
C LEU A 141 -22.32 34.47 -33.88
N CYS A 142 -23.09 35.56 -33.86
CA CYS A 142 -24.24 35.74 -34.75
C CYS A 142 -23.72 36.15 -36.14
N GLY A 143 -24.18 35.43 -37.17
CA GLY A 143 -24.20 35.86 -38.57
C GLY A 143 -25.63 35.95 -39.04
#